data_AF-A0A1D8T3X0-F1
#
_entry.id   AF-A0A1D8T3X0-F1
#
_cell.length_a   1.000
_cell.length_b   1.000
_cell.length_c   1.000
_cell.angle_alpha   90.00
_cell.angle_beta   90.00
_cell.angle_gamma   90.00
#
_symmetry.space_group_name_H-M   'P 1'
#
loop_
_entity.id
_entity.type
_entity.pdbx_description
1 polymer ?
#
loop_
_entity_poly.entity_id
_entity_poly.type
_entity_poly.pdbx_seq_one_letter_code
_entity_poly.pdbx_strand_id
1 'polypeptide(L)'
;MVWGDVATWIGAIAAVAAAVVAIVQTRKASQAAQAASAAETRAVDAAERSATAADRSAKAQSRLATLAEVDAQKPPWALQHRAGDTYEVINDGPTPKFGVRVEGEPIARLASRNSATVVDRLEAGSSLGFWALVTMGTGSMQITVRWRDTEEGVEREWSRELPSRPPRGRS
;
A
#
# COMPACT_ATOMS: atom_id res chain seq x y z
N MET A 1 76.94 -6.74 58.58
CA MET A 1 75.83 -7.54 58.05
C MET A 1 75.06 -6.67 57.05
N VAL A 2 74.82 -7.23 55.87
CA VAL A 2 74.64 -6.55 54.60
C VAL A 2 73.17 -6.15 54.40
N TRP A 3 72.82 -4.90 54.73
CA TRP A 3 71.50 -4.34 54.39
C TRP A 3 71.27 -4.19 52.87
N GLY A 4 72.35 -4.17 52.09
CA GLY A 4 72.30 -4.09 50.62
C GLY A 4 71.77 -5.36 49.93
N ASP A 5 71.89 -6.53 50.56
CA ASP A 5 71.49 -7.83 49.98
C ASP A 5 69.98 -8.08 50.07
N VAL A 6 69.37 -7.55 51.14
CA VAL A 6 67.92 -7.66 51.35
C VAL A 6 67.18 -6.72 50.39
N ALA A 7 67.71 -5.52 50.16
CA ALA A 7 67.12 -4.55 49.23
C ALA A 7 67.18 -5.03 47.77
N THR A 8 68.29 -5.66 47.35
CA THR A 8 68.43 -6.22 45.99
C THR A 8 67.50 -7.41 45.76
N TRP A 9 67.32 -8.29 46.75
CA TRP A 9 66.41 -9.43 46.64
C TRP A 9 64.93 -9.00 46.59
N ILE A 10 64.51 -8.03 47.40
CA ILE A 10 63.14 -7.47 47.35
C ILE A 10 62.88 -6.79 46.00
N GLY A 11 63.85 -6.01 45.51
CA GLY A 11 63.77 -5.37 44.19
C GLY A 11 63.65 -6.38 43.04
N ALA A 12 64.38 -7.50 43.11
CA ALA A 12 64.30 -8.57 42.13
C ALA A 12 62.91 -9.23 42.11
N ILE A 13 62.30 -9.48 43.28
CA ILE A 13 60.95 -10.03 43.38
C ILE A 13 59.91 -9.07 42.81
N ALA A 14 60.00 -7.78 43.15
CA ALA A 14 59.10 -6.76 42.62
C ALA A 14 59.21 -6.64 41.09
N ALA A 15 60.43 -6.71 40.54
CA ALA A 15 60.67 -6.69 39.10
C ALA A 15 60.08 -7.91 38.38
N VAL A 16 60.21 -9.10 38.97
CA VAL A 16 59.60 -10.33 38.43
C VAL A 16 58.06 -10.24 38.47
N ALA A 17 57.49 -9.76 39.57
CA ALA A 17 56.04 -9.57 39.70
C ALA A 17 55.52 -8.55 38.67
N ALA A 18 56.23 -7.43 38.48
CA ALA A 18 55.89 -6.42 37.48
C ALA A 18 55.99 -6.99 36.06
N ALA A 19 57.00 -7.80 35.76
CA ALA A 19 57.15 -8.46 34.46
C ALA A 19 56.00 -9.44 34.16
N VAL A 20 55.57 -10.23 35.16
CA VAL A 20 54.43 -11.14 35.03
C VAL A 20 53.13 -10.36 34.77
N VAL A 21 52.90 -9.27 35.52
CA VAL A 21 51.73 -8.41 35.31
C VAL A 21 51.75 -7.78 33.92
N ALA A 22 52.90 -7.29 33.46
CA ALA A 22 53.06 -6.72 32.13
C ALA A 22 52.74 -7.75 31.03
N ILE A 23 53.21 -8.99 31.14
CA ILE A 23 52.91 -10.06 30.18
C ILE A 23 51.40 -10.36 30.15
N VAL A 24 50.74 -10.42 31.31
CA VAL A 24 49.29 -10.65 31.39
C VAL A 24 48.51 -9.48 30.78
N GLN A 25 48.91 -8.24 31.07
CA GLN A 25 48.27 -7.06 30.51
C GLN A 25 48.42 -6.99 28.98
N THR A 26 49.61 -7.25 28.44
CA THR A 26 49.84 -7.28 26.99
C THR A 26 48.98 -8.35 26.31
N ARG A 27 48.87 -9.56 26.89
CA ARG A 27 48.01 -10.62 26.35
C ARG A 27 46.53 -10.22 26.37
N LYS A 28 46.05 -9.63 27.47
CA LYS A 28 44.67 -9.13 27.57
C LYS A 28 44.41 -8.00 26.58
N ALA A 29 45.35 -7.07 26.41
CA ALA A 29 45.25 -5.98 25.45
C ALA A 29 45.19 -6.50 23.99
N SER A 30 46.03 -7.47 23.63
CA SER A 30 46.00 -8.09 22.30
C SER A 30 44.68 -8.83 22.04
N GLN A 31 44.15 -9.56 23.03
CA GLN A 31 42.84 -10.21 22.91
C GLN A 31 41.70 -9.20 22.79
N ALA A 32 41.73 -8.12 23.57
CA ALA A 32 40.75 -7.04 23.49
C ALA A 32 40.78 -6.34 22.13
N ALA A 33 41.98 -6.09 21.57
CA ALA A 33 42.14 -5.52 20.24
C ALA A 33 41.58 -6.43 19.14
N GLN A 34 41.83 -7.74 19.21
CA GLN A 34 41.25 -8.70 18.26
C GLN A 34 39.73 -8.79 18.39
N ALA A 35 39.20 -8.81 19.61
CA ALA A 35 37.76 -8.82 19.86
C ALA A 35 37.07 -7.55 19.36
N ALA A 36 37.71 -6.39 19.55
CA ALA A 36 37.22 -5.10 19.06
C ALA A 36 37.18 -5.07 17.53
N SER A 37 38.25 -5.49 16.85
CA SER A 37 38.28 -5.57 15.39
C SER A 37 37.21 -6.53 14.85
N ALA A 38 37.05 -7.71 15.46
CA ALA A 38 36.00 -8.65 15.07
C ALA A 38 34.57 -8.11 15.34
N ALA A 39 34.40 -7.27 16.36
CA ALA A 39 33.13 -6.61 16.65
C ALA A 39 32.84 -5.50 15.64
N GLU A 40 33.86 -4.73 15.24
CA GLU A 40 33.76 -3.70 14.21
C GLU A 40 33.34 -4.29 12.87
N THR A 41 34.00 -5.36 12.40
CA THR A 41 33.61 -6.05 11.16
C THR A 41 32.16 -6.55 11.23
N ARG A 42 31.76 -7.16 12.35
CA ARG A 42 30.37 -7.62 12.54
C ARG A 42 29.37 -6.47 12.55
N ALA A 43 29.74 -5.31 13.11
CA ALA A 43 28.90 -4.13 13.14
C ALA A 43 28.71 -3.54 11.73
N VAL A 44 29.78 -3.45 10.93
CA VAL A 44 29.72 -3.01 9.52
C VAL A 44 28.85 -3.96 8.71
N ASP A 45 29.10 -5.27 8.78
CA ASP A 45 28.30 -6.30 8.14
C ASP A 45 26.81 -6.21 8.50
N ALA A 46 26.50 -6.01 9.78
CA ALA A 46 25.14 -5.86 10.26
C ALA A 46 24.49 -4.57 9.74
N ALA A 47 25.24 -3.47 9.69
CA ALA A 47 24.79 -2.20 9.15
C ALA A 47 24.51 -2.32 7.63
N GLU A 48 25.37 -2.97 6.86
CA GLU A 48 25.19 -3.19 5.42
C GLU A 48 23.96 -4.07 5.13
N ARG A 49 23.78 -5.16 5.87
CA ARG A 49 22.57 -6.00 5.76
C ARG A 49 21.32 -5.23 6.12
N SER A 50 21.37 -4.41 7.16
CA SER A 50 20.24 -3.57 7.59
C SER A 50 19.91 -2.51 6.55
N ALA A 51 20.90 -1.82 5.99
CA ALA A 51 20.72 -0.84 4.92
C ALA A 51 20.12 -1.48 3.66
N THR A 52 20.60 -2.67 3.29
CA THR A 52 20.05 -3.42 2.16
C THR A 52 18.61 -3.85 2.39
N ALA A 53 18.27 -4.30 3.60
CA ALA A 53 16.90 -4.67 3.96
C ALA A 53 15.96 -3.46 3.98
N ALA A 54 16.44 -2.31 4.47
CA ALA A 54 15.71 -1.05 4.44
C ALA A 54 15.45 -0.57 2.99
N ASP A 55 16.46 -0.61 2.13
CA ASP A 55 16.32 -0.26 0.71
C ASP A 55 15.31 -1.16 -0.02
N ARG A 56 15.38 -2.48 0.19
CA ARG A 56 14.39 -3.42 -0.36
C ARG A 56 12.98 -3.14 0.14
N SER A 57 12.83 -2.82 1.42
CA SER A 57 11.54 -2.49 2.02
C SER A 57 10.97 -1.19 1.43
N ALA A 58 11.81 -0.15 1.30
CA ALA A 58 11.41 1.11 0.69
C ALA A 58 10.99 0.93 -0.77
N LYS A 59 11.72 0.13 -1.55
CA LYS A 59 11.35 -0.22 -2.94
C LYS A 59 10.04 -0.98 -3.02
N ALA A 60 9.80 -1.93 -2.12
CA ALA A 60 8.54 -2.67 -2.07
C ALA A 60 7.36 -1.75 -1.73
N GLN A 61 7.52 -0.87 -0.73
CA GLN A 61 6.51 0.11 -0.35
C GLN A 61 6.22 1.09 -1.50
N SER A 62 7.26 1.59 -2.17
CA SER A 62 7.10 2.45 -3.34
C SER A 62 6.31 1.76 -4.46
N ARG A 63 6.63 0.49 -4.76
CA ARG A 63 5.88 -0.28 -5.76
C ARG A 63 4.42 -0.50 -5.38
N LEU A 64 4.13 -0.76 -4.11
CA LEU A 64 2.75 -0.89 -3.62
C LEU A 64 1.99 0.44 -3.71
N ALA A 65 2.62 1.56 -3.39
CA ALA A 65 2.01 2.88 -3.53
C ALA A 65 1.67 3.18 -5.00
N THR A 66 2.58 2.91 -5.94
CA THR A 66 2.30 3.09 -7.38
C THR A 66 1.15 2.21 -7.87
N LEU A 67 1.07 0.96 -7.42
CA LEU A 67 -0.05 0.08 -7.79
C LEU A 67 -1.37 0.60 -7.23
N ALA A 68 -1.38 1.06 -5.98
CA ALA A 68 -2.57 1.65 -5.36
C ALA A 68 -3.01 2.94 -6.08
N GLU A 69 -2.07 3.77 -6.53
CA GLU A 69 -2.37 4.97 -7.33
C GLU A 69 -2.99 4.63 -8.69
N VAL A 70 -2.48 3.60 -9.37
CA VAL A 70 -3.03 3.14 -10.66
C VAL A 70 -4.44 2.56 -10.48
N ASP A 71 -4.65 1.72 -9.48
CA ASP A 71 -5.97 1.14 -9.20
C ASP A 71 -6.98 2.23 -8.78
N ALA A 72 -6.54 3.25 -8.04
CA ALA A 72 -7.38 4.38 -7.66
C ALA A 72 -7.79 5.27 -8.86
N GLN A 73 -7.05 5.24 -9.98
CA GLN A 73 -7.41 5.97 -11.19
C GLN A 73 -8.51 5.27 -11.99
N LYS A 74 -8.68 3.94 -11.86
CA LYS A 74 -9.74 3.21 -12.57
C LYS A 74 -11.10 3.54 -11.91
N PRO A 75 -12.08 4.09 -12.66
CA PRO A 75 -13.41 4.31 -12.12
C PRO A 75 -14.04 2.98 -11.67
N PRO A 76 -14.68 2.92 -10.49
CA PRO A 76 -15.14 1.68 -9.87
C PRO A 76 -16.47 1.16 -10.46
N TRP A 77 -16.76 1.48 -11.72
CA TRP A 77 -18.07 1.27 -12.32
C TRP A 77 -18.02 0.32 -13.50
N ALA A 78 -18.85 -0.71 -13.45
CA ALA A 78 -19.21 -1.51 -14.61
C ALA A 78 -20.66 -1.21 -15.00
N LEU A 79 -20.90 -1.03 -16.30
CA LEU A 79 -22.23 -0.79 -16.85
C LEU A 79 -22.62 -1.98 -17.72
N GLN A 80 -23.75 -2.61 -17.40
CA GLN A 80 -24.23 -3.80 -18.10
C GLN A 80 -25.68 -3.64 -18.58
N HIS A 81 -26.00 -4.25 -19.71
CA HIS A 81 -27.37 -4.42 -20.18
C HIS A 81 -27.91 -5.74 -19.63
N ARG A 82 -29.07 -5.71 -18.98
CA ARG A 82 -29.67 -6.92 -18.41
C ARG A 82 -30.65 -7.55 -19.39
N ALA A 83 -31.72 -6.84 -19.69
CA ALA A 83 -32.80 -7.29 -20.55
C ALA A 83 -33.69 -6.10 -20.91
N GLY A 84 -34.41 -6.17 -22.03
CA GLY A 84 -35.37 -5.10 -22.32
C GLY A 84 -34.66 -3.75 -22.51
N ASP A 85 -35.19 -2.76 -21.80
CA ASP A 85 -34.63 -1.40 -21.66
C ASP A 85 -34.02 -1.21 -20.24
N THR A 86 -33.71 -2.32 -19.57
CA THR A 86 -33.15 -2.37 -18.22
C THR A 86 -31.64 -2.53 -18.27
N TYR A 87 -30.95 -1.68 -17.51
CA TYR A 87 -29.51 -1.62 -17.36
C TYR A 87 -29.16 -1.64 -15.87
N GLU A 88 -27.91 -1.94 -15.57
CA GLU A 88 -27.40 -1.88 -14.22
C GLU A 88 -26.00 -1.27 -14.17
N VAL A 89 -25.78 -0.40 -13.19
CA VAL A 89 -24.46 0.08 -12.81
C VAL A 89 -24.01 -0.73 -11.60
N ILE A 90 -22.84 -1.34 -11.68
CA ILE A 90 -22.26 -2.20 -10.65
C ILE A 90 -21.06 -1.47 -10.06
N ASN A 91 -20.98 -1.43 -8.73
CA ASN A 91 -19.77 -1.02 -8.03
C ASN A 91 -18.74 -2.15 -8.12
N ASP A 92 -17.89 -2.12 -9.15
CA ASP A 92 -16.76 -3.04 -9.38
C ASP A 92 -15.54 -2.68 -8.51
N GLY A 93 -15.66 -1.65 -7.66
CA GLY A 93 -14.62 -1.25 -6.72
C GLY A 93 -14.59 -2.11 -5.45
N PRO A 94 -13.46 -2.09 -4.71
CA PRO A 94 -13.29 -2.89 -3.49
C PRO A 94 -14.01 -2.31 -2.26
N THR A 95 -14.54 -1.08 -2.35
CA THR A 95 -15.14 -0.37 -1.21
C THR A 95 -16.55 0.13 -1.53
N PRO A 96 -17.41 0.35 -0.52
CA PRO A 96 -18.71 0.97 -0.71
C PRO A 96 -18.59 2.37 -1.35
N LYS A 97 -19.66 2.80 -2.02
CA LYS A 97 -19.79 4.13 -2.63
C LYS A 97 -21.03 4.81 -2.07
N PHE A 98 -20.94 6.11 -1.86
CA PHE A 98 -21.97 6.88 -1.15
C PHE A 98 -22.62 7.92 -2.06
N GLY A 99 -23.91 8.20 -1.83
CA GLY A 99 -24.71 9.13 -2.62
C GLY A 99 -24.70 8.82 -4.11
N VAL A 100 -24.76 7.54 -4.46
CA VAL A 100 -24.63 7.09 -5.86
C VAL A 100 -25.87 7.51 -6.63
N ARG A 101 -25.67 8.22 -7.73
CA ARG A 101 -26.72 8.76 -8.58
C ARG A 101 -26.40 8.49 -10.04
N VAL A 102 -27.36 7.95 -10.78
CA VAL A 102 -27.22 7.66 -12.21
C VAL A 102 -28.17 8.55 -13.01
N GLU A 103 -27.62 9.30 -13.96
CA GLU A 103 -28.34 10.27 -14.77
C GLU A 103 -28.00 10.13 -16.25
N GLY A 104 -28.83 10.74 -17.09
CA GLY A 104 -28.67 10.74 -18.54
C GLY A 104 -29.99 11.00 -19.23
N GLU A 105 -29.96 11.56 -20.44
CA GLU A 105 -31.18 11.80 -21.22
C GLU A 105 -32.03 10.53 -21.40
N PRO A 106 -31.46 9.34 -21.69
CA PRO A 106 -32.23 8.11 -21.82
C PRO A 106 -32.96 7.70 -20.52
N ILE A 107 -32.40 8.05 -19.36
CA ILE A 107 -32.94 7.74 -18.02
C ILE A 107 -34.02 8.74 -17.65
N ALA A 108 -33.80 10.04 -17.92
CA ALA A 108 -34.73 11.12 -17.61
C ALA A 108 -36.08 10.94 -18.32
N ARG A 109 -36.09 10.41 -19.56
CA ARG A 109 -37.31 10.06 -20.28
C ARG A 109 -38.18 9.03 -19.56
N LEU A 110 -37.60 8.24 -18.67
CA LEU A 110 -38.25 7.21 -17.87
C LEU A 110 -38.23 7.56 -16.37
N ALA A 111 -38.06 8.83 -16.00
CA ALA A 111 -37.98 9.24 -14.59
C ALA A 111 -39.18 8.75 -13.76
N SER A 112 -40.39 8.71 -14.34
CA SER A 112 -41.60 8.20 -13.66
C SER A 112 -41.65 6.67 -13.53
N ARG A 113 -40.85 5.92 -14.30
CA ARG A 113 -40.75 4.45 -14.22
C ARG A 113 -39.56 3.98 -13.39
N ASN A 114 -38.59 4.83 -13.18
CA ASN A 114 -37.41 4.54 -12.38
C ASN A 114 -37.71 4.78 -10.90
N SER A 115 -37.96 3.71 -10.15
CA SER A 115 -38.28 3.79 -8.72
C SER A 115 -37.10 4.29 -7.86
N ALA A 116 -35.87 4.05 -8.30
CA ALA A 116 -34.65 4.55 -7.65
C ALA A 116 -33.51 4.68 -8.66
N THR A 117 -33.07 5.91 -8.94
CA THR A 117 -31.80 6.21 -9.65
C THR A 117 -30.74 6.78 -8.70
N VAL A 118 -31.09 6.88 -7.41
CA VAL A 118 -30.25 7.40 -6.35
C VAL A 118 -30.28 6.40 -5.20
N VAL A 119 -29.11 6.11 -4.63
CA VAL A 119 -28.97 5.30 -3.43
C VAL A 119 -27.91 5.92 -2.51
N ASP A 120 -28.20 6.01 -1.23
CA ASP A 120 -27.30 6.64 -0.25
C ASP A 120 -25.99 5.87 -0.10
N ARG A 121 -26.05 4.55 -0.24
CA ARG A 121 -24.90 3.66 -0.10
C ARG A 121 -25.05 2.43 -1.00
N LEU A 122 -24.02 2.14 -1.79
CA LEU A 122 -23.94 0.95 -2.64
C LEU A 122 -22.69 0.16 -2.26
N GLU A 123 -22.89 -1.07 -1.78
CA GLU A 123 -21.80 -1.97 -1.35
C GLU A 123 -20.91 -2.40 -2.53
N ALA A 124 -19.70 -2.87 -2.21
CA ALA A 124 -18.80 -3.47 -3.20
C ALA A 124 -19.47 -4.69 -3.85
N GLY A 125 -19.41 -4.79 -5.18
CA GLY A 125 -20.04 -5.85 -5.97
C GLY A 125 -21.57 -5.75 -6.10
N SER A 126 -22.21 -4.77 -5.46
CA SER A 126 -23.66 -4.54 -5.60
C SER A 126 -23.99 -3.71 -6.83
N SER A 127 -25.23 -3.83 -7.31
CA SER A 127 -25.70 -3.12 -8.50
C SER A 127 -26.92 -2.25 -8.24
N LEU A 128 -27.02 -1.16 -9.00
CA LEU A 128 -28.18 -0.29 -9.09
C LEU A 128 -28.81 -0.45 -10.48
N GLY A 129 -30.00 -1.06 -10.51
CA GLY A 129 -30.77 -1.26 -11.73
C GLY A 129 -31.60 -0.03 -12.09
N PHE A 130 -31.62 0.32 -13.37
CA PHE A 130 -32.42 1.43 -13.89
C PHE A 130 -32.89 1.13 -15.32
N TRP A 131 -33.90 1.88 -15.76
CA TRP A 131 -34.42 1.80 -17.11
C TRP A 131 -33.92 2.99 -17.92
N ALA A 132 -33.55 2.74 -19.17
CA ALA A 132 -33.10 3.75 -20.11
C ALA A 132 -33.74 3.53 -21.48
N LEU A 133 -34.37 4.57 -22.02
CA LEU A 133 -35.06 4.53 -23.31
C LEU A 133 -34.26 5.30 -24.37
N VAL A 134 -33.75 4.57 -25.36
CA VAL A 134 -33.07 5.14 -26.52
C VAL A 134 -34.04 5.13 -27.71
N THR A 135 -34.27 6.31 -28.29
CA THR A 135 -35.16 6.52 -29.44
C THR A 135 -34.43 7.34 -30.52
N MET A 136 -35.00 7.45 -31.73
CA MET A 136 -34.46 8.31 -32.79
C MET A 136 -34.36 9.79 -32.39
N GLY A 137 -35.12 10.23 -31.40
CA GLY A 137 -35.06 11.60 -30.86
C GLY A 137 -34.14 11.76 -29.66
N THR A 138 -33.40 10.73 -29.24
CA THR A 138 -32.44 10.78 -28.13
C THR A 138 -31.16 11.43 -28.63
N GLY A 139 -30.81 12.61 -28.09
CA GLY A 139 -29.64 13.37 -28.52
C GLY A 139 -28.33 12.78 -27.99
N SER A 140 -28.35 12.18 -26.80
CA SER A 140 -27.20 11.50 -26.21
C SER A 140 -27.54 10.15 -25.60
N MET A 141 -26.73 9.13 -25.91
CA MET A 141 -26.77 7.81 -25.27
C MET A 141 -25.87 7.71 -24.04
N GLN A 142 -25.27 8.82 -23.61
CA GLN A 142 -24.38 8.88 -22.47
C GLN A 142 -25.18 8.84 -21.16
N ILE A 143 -24.67 8.05 -20.22
CA ILE A 143 -25.06 8.11 -18.82
C ILE A 143 -23.89 8.63 -17.98
N THR A 144 -24.23 9.24 -16.86
CA THR A 144 -23.31 9.80 -15.89
C THR A 144 -23.63 9.23 -14.52
N VAL A 145 -22.61 8.69 -13.86
CA VAL A 145 -22.67 8.20 -12.49
C VAL A 145 -21.92 9.19 -11.61
N ARG A 146 -22.59 9.71 -10.60
CA ARG A 146 -22.00 10.55 -9.55
C ARG A 146 -21.98 9.81 -8.22
N TRP A 147 -20.90 9.94 -7.47
CA TRP A 147 -20.72 9.26 -6.19
C TRP A 147 -19.69 9.95 -5.31
N ARG A 148 -19.59 9.50 -4.06
CA ARG A 148 -18.50 9.83 -3.14
C ARG A 148 -17.85 8.56 -2.60
N ASP A 149 -16.53 8.59 -2.39
CA ASP A 149 -15.81 7.44 -1.81
C ASP A 149 -16.02 7.31 -0.29
N THR A 150 -16.46 8.39 0.36
CA THR A 150 -16.85 8.44 1.78
C THR A 150 -18.12 9.29 1.95
N GLU A 151 -18.82 9.18 3.09
CA GLU A 151 -20.07 9.92 3.36
C GLU A 151 -19.93 11.44 3.28
N GLU A 152 -18.77 11.99 3.64
CA GLU A 152 -18.44 13.42 3.58
C GLU A 152 -17.47 13.76 2.45
N GLY A 153 -17.19 12.79 1.57
CA GLY A 153 -16.17 12.91 0.53
C GLY A 153 -16.53 13.90 -0.58
N VAL A 154 -15.54 14.14 -1.44
CA VAL A 154 -15.74 14.92 -2.68
C VAL A 154 -16.54 14.08 -3.68
N GLU A 155 -17.48 14.73 -4.36
CA GLU A 155 -18.24 14.10 -5.44
C GLU A 155 -17.33 13.84 -6.65
N ARG A 156 -17.45 12.63 -7.18
CA ARG A 156 -16.74 12.14 -8.37
C ARG A 156 -17.75 11.81 -9.45
N GLU A 157 -17.28 11.90 -10.68
CA GLU A 157 -18.11 11.68 -11.87
C GLU A 157 -17.45 10.68 -12.82
N TRP A 158 -18.27 9.84 -13.42
CA TRP A 158 -17.87 8.90 -14.46
C TRP A 158 -18.98 8.81 -15.49
N SER A 159 -18.62 8.91 -16.76
CA SER A 159 -19.58 8.89 -17.86
C SER A 159 -19.22 7.80 -18.86
N ARG A 160 -20.25 7.13 -19.37
CA ARG A 160 -20.11 6.08 -20.39
C ARG A 160 -21.37 6.02 -21.25
N GLU A 161 -21.22 5.61 -22.50
CA GLU A 161 -22.34 5.30 -23.38
C GLU A 161 -23.06 4.01 -22.95
N LEU A 162 -24.39 3.99 -23.10
CA LEU A 162 -25.17 2.79 -22.86
C LEU A 162 -24.72 1.64 -23.78
N PRO A 163 -24.53 0.42 -23.26
CA PRO A 163 -24.27 -0.75 -24.08
C PRO A 163 -25.39 -0.95 -25.11
N SER A 164 -25.01 -1.33 -26.32
CA SER A 164 -25.96 -1.67 -27.37
C SER A 164 -26.78 -2.88 -26.95
N ARG A 165 -28.09 -2.83 -27.24
CA ARG A 165 -28.97 -3.96 -27.00
C ARG A 165 -28.54 -5.12 -27.92
N PRO A 166 -28.37 -6.36 -27.40
CA PRO A 166 -28.17 -7.50 -28.28
C PRO A 166 -29.36 -7.62 -29.24
N PRO A 167 -29.13 -7.96 -30.52
CA PRO A 167 -30.21 -8.08 -31.49
C PRO A 167 -31.22 -9.10 -30.98
N ARG A 168 -32.52 -8.75 -31.04
CA ARG A 168 -33.59 -9.69 -30.70
C ARG A 168 -33.49 -10.88 -31.66
N GLY A 169 -32.85 -11.96 -31.22
CA GLY A 169 -32.90 -13.23 -31.92
C GLY A 169 -34.37 -13.62 -32.08
N ARG A 170 -34.79 -13.83 -33.32
CA ARG A 170 -36.07 -14.50 -33.62
C ARG A 170 -35.98 -15.90 -33.00
N SER A 171 -36.69 -16.11 -31.90
CA SER A 171 -37.13 -17.44 -31.45
C SER A 171 -38.50 -17.73 -32.02
#